data_AF-A0A9J6FHA1-F1
#
_entry.id   AF-A0A9J6FHA1-F1
#
_cell.length_a   1.000
_cell.length_b   1.000
_cell.length_c   1.000
_cell.angle_alpha   90.00
_cell.angle_beta   90.00
_cell.angle_gamma   90.00
#
_symmetry.space_group_name_H-M   'P 1'
#
loop_
_entity.id
_entity.type
_entity.pdbx_description
1 polymer ?
#
loop_
_entity_poly.entity_id
_entity_poly.type
_entity_poly.pdbx_seq_one_letter_code
_entity_poly.pdbx_strand_id
1 'polypeptide(L)'
;MQAEEPAHSEPQEPASSLDEVGEEEEDDSSEDESSDGEWITPSNITDVKKQMGLLTVEETSVPVACVSTDFAVQNVLIQMGLKAVSVDGMAIKHARTFVLRCHACFTITKIMTKQFCPACGNKTLKRVSVSVEEDGSTKIYINYKRPINIRGTRYSLPKPKGGKHSTDPILCEDQPVPQNRLSRMAMSRVDVLDADYLSRASPFKVNDVYSRSAHLNMRTGPQGTRNPNQVKRNTGNHKKRRQ
;
A
#
# COMPACT_ATOMS: atom_id res chain seq x y z
N MET A 1 -9.13 35.06 -75.04
CA MET A 1 -10.23 34.78 -74.10
C MET A 1 -9.61 34.05 -72.91
N GLN A 2 -9.09 34.85 -71.98
CA GLN A 2 -8.56 34.37 -70.71
C GLN A 2 -9.77 34.29 -69.79
N ALA A 3 -10.15 33.07 -69.39
CA ALA A 3 -11.21 32.86 -68.43
C ALA A 3 -10.58 32.85 -67.03
N GLU A 4 -10.96 33.83 -66.23
CA GLU A 4 -10.76 33.88 -64.78
C GLU A 4 -11.60 32.79 -64.11
N GLU A 5 -10.97 31.95 -63.28
CA GLU A 5 -11.66 31.13 -62.27
C GLU A 5 -11.35 31.72 -60.88
N PRO A 6 -12.37 31.97 -60.02
CA PRO A 6 -12.15 32.56 -58.71
C PRO A 6 -11.90 31.52 -57.61
N ALA A 7 -10.81 31.77 -56.87
CA ALA A 7 -10.60 31.59 -55.43
C ALA A 7 -11.38 30.48 -54.71
N HIS A 8 -10.70 29.34 -54.50
CA HIS A 8 -11.04 28.41 -53.42
C HIS A 8 -10.16 28.74 -52.20
N SER A 9 -10.79 29.33 -51.18
CA SER A 9 -10.21 29.68 -49.89
C SER A 9 -9.87 28.44 -49.07
N GLU A 10 -8.63 28.39 -48.58
CA GLU A 10 -8.11 27.46 -47.58
C GLU A 10 -9.01 27.33 -46.34
N PRO A 11 -9.26 26.12 -45.83
CA PRO A 11 -9.56 25.91 -44.43
C PRO A 11 -8.25 25.78 -43.65
N GLN A 12 -7.95 26.82 -42.87
CA GLN A 12 -6.85 26.88 -41.92
C GLN A 12 -6.85 25.66 -40.98
N GLU A 13 -5.67 25.07 -40.82
CA GLU A 13 -5.33 24.14 -39.76
C GLU A 13 -5.58 24.81 -38.39
N PRO A 14 -6.36 24.20 -37.47
CA PRO A 14 -6.28 24.62 -36.08
C PRO A 14 -5.00 24.01 -35.48
N ALA A 15 -4.02 24.89 -35.28
CA ALA A 15 -2.81 24.64 -34.51
C ALA A 15 -3.13 23.89 -33.21
N SER A 16 -2.61 22.67 -33.11
CA SER A 16 -2.57 21.92 -31.86
C SER A 16 -1.59 22.61 -30.91
N SER A 17 -2.08 23.56 -30.12
CA SER A 17 -1.39 24.03 -28.92
C SER A 17 -1.43 22.92 -27.88
N LEU A 18 -0.45 22.02 -27.97
CA LEU A 18 -0.04 21.15 -26.87
C LEU A 18 0.62 22.06 -25.83
N ASP A 19 -0.18 22.64 -24.95
CA ASP A 19 0.34 23.26 -23.73
C ASP A 19 0.76 22.15 -22.77
N GLU A 20 2.07 21.92 -22.73
CA GLU A 20 2.79 21.23 -21.68
C GLU A 20 2.36 21.79 -20.31
N VAL A 21 1.60 21.00 -19.56
CA VAL A 21 1.54 21.14 -18.10
C VAL A 21 2.46 20.07 -17.55
N GLY A 22 3.74 20.43 -17.45
CA GLY A 22 4.70 19.74 -16.60
C GLY A 22 4.25 19.89 -15.14
N GLU A 23 3.54 18.89 -14.64
CA GLU A 23 3.44 18.67 -13.20
C GLU A 23 4.80 18.10 -12.78
N GLU A 24 5.66 18.95 -12.22
CA GLU A 24 6.86 18.54 -11.49
C GLU A 24 6.43 17.70 -10.28
N GLU A 25 6.26 16.40 -10.51
CA GLU A 25 6.45 15.37 -9.51
C GLU A 25 7.90 15.49 -9.06
N GLU A 26 8.15 16.01 -7.86
CA GLU A 26 9.46 15.89 -7.21
C GLU A 26 9.72 14.39 -6.98
N ASP A 27 10.43 13.85 -7.96
CA ASP A 27 11.01 12.52 -8.04
C ASP A 27 11.83 12.19 -6.79
N ASP A 28 11.66 10.94 -6.34
CA ASP A 28 12.31 10.32 -5.20
C ASP A 28 13.76 9.98 -5.59
N SER A 29 14.58 11.02 -5.78
CA SER A 29 16.01 10.89 -6.07
C SER A 29 16.82 11.30 -4.85
N SER A 30 16.80 10.46 -3.81
CA SER A 30 17.92 10.39 -2.87
C SER A 30 18.75 9.16 -3.19
N GLU A 31 19.89 9.42 -3.83
CA GLU A 31 20.96 8.51 -4.22
C GLU A 31 21.23 7.42 -3.16
N ASP A 32 20.66 6.24 -3.39
CA ASP A 32 21.46 5.00 -3.28
C ASP A 32 22.16 4.87 -4.64
N GLU A 33 23.44 5.26 -4.74
CA GLU A 33 24.29 4.77 -5.82
C GLU A 33 24.47 3.25 -5.66
N SER A 34 23.50 2.46 -6.11
CA SER A 34 23.69 1.04 -6.41
C SER A 34 22.59 0.52 -7.33
N SER A 35 22.99 0.35 -8.60
CA SER A 35 22.27 -0.30 -9.69
C SER A 35 21.02 0.40 -10.19
N ASP A 36 21.20 1.13 -11.29
CA ASP A 36 20.19 1.22 -12.36
C ASP A 36 19.58 -0.19 -12.54
N GLY A 37 18.30 -0.32 -12.21
CA GLY A 37 17.67 -1.62 -11.92
C GLY A 37 17.59 -2.50 -13.17
N GLU A 38 18.26 -3.65 -13.14
CA GLU A 38 18.14 -4.67 -14.19
C GLU A 38 16.68 -5.09 -14.37
N TRP A 39 16.17 -4.99 -15.60
CA TRP A 39 14.81 -5.45 -15.92
C TRP A 39 14.65 -6.94 -15.59
N ILE A 40 13.50 -7.28 -15.00
CA ILE A 40 13.13 -8.68 -14.78
C ILE A 40 12.81 -9.31 -16.13
N THR A 41 13.81 -9.94 -16.75
CA THR A 41 13.69 -10.69 -18.00
C THR A 41 13.33 -12.15 -17.71
N PRO A 42 12.77 -12.91 -18.67
CA PRO A 42 12.51 -14.34 -18.47
C PRO A 42 13.77 -15.15 -18.18
N SER A 43 14.95 -14.68 -18.58
CA SER A 43 16.25 -15.24 -18.18
C SER A 43 16.60 -14.88 -16.72
N ASN A 44 16.41 -13.61 -16.33
CA ASN A 44 16.77 -13.13 -14.99
C ASN A 44 15.70 -13.42 -13.93
N ILE A 45 14.48 -13.86 -14.28
CA ILE A 45 13.41 -14.08 -13.30
C ILE A 45 13.77 -15.14 -12.26
N THR A 46 14.55 -16.14 -12.65
CA THR A 46 15.02 -17.15 -11.70
C THR A 46 15.97 -16.48 -10.71
N ASP A 47 16.98 -15.75 -11.19
CA ASP A 47 18.01 -15.05 -10.42
C ASP A 47 17.45 -13.92 -9.53
N VAL A 48 16.51 -13.13 -10.02
CA VAL A 48 15.75 -12.14 -9.23
C VAL A 48 14.94 -12.84 -8.14
N LYS A 49 14.30 -13.98 -8.43
CA LYS A 49 13.65 -14.79 -7.40
C LYS A 49 14.67 -15.27 -6.36
N LYS A 50 15.90 -15.62 -6.75
CA LYS A 50 16.99 -16.00 -5.82
C LYS A 50 17.41 -14.85 -4.92
N GLN A 51 17.58 -13.66 -5.48
CA GLN A 51 17.93 -12.45 -4.74
C GLN A 51 16.83 -12.02 -3.76
N MET A 52 15.56 -12.24 -4.12
CA MET A 52 14.42 -12.10 -3.20
C MET A 52 14.29 -13.24 -2.18
N GLY A 53 15.22 -14.20 -2.17
CA GLY A 53 15.27 -15.30 -1.22
C GLY A 53 14.39 -16.50 -1.55
N LEU A 54 13.84 -16.58 -2.78
CA LEU A 54 12.88 -17.61 -3.19
C LEU A 54 13.54 -18.88 -3.78
N LEU A 55 14.77 -18.81 -4.33
CA LEU A 55 15.37 -19.95 -5.05
C LEU A 55 16.92 -19.99 -5.09
N THR A 56 17.66 -20.16 -3.98
CA THR A 56 19.01 -20.77 -4.08
C THR A 56 19.48 -21.40 -2.80
N VAL A 57 20.02 -22.60 -2.92
CA VAL A 57 20.78 -23.31 -1.89
C VAL A 57 22.24 -22.94 -2.06
N GLU A 58 22.76 -22.03 -1.23
CA GLU A 58 24.18 -22.12 -0.88
C GLU A 58 24.28 -23.22 0.18
N GLU A 59 24.81 -24.39 -0.20
CA GLU A 59 25.06 -25.51 0.70
C GLU A 59 26.16 -25.14 1.70
N THR A 60 25.83 -24.30 2.66
CA THR A 60 26.58 -24.30 3.91
C THR A 60 26.18 -25.58 4.63
N SER A 61 27.12 -26.52 4.76
CA SER A 61 26.91 -27.76 5.50
C SER A 61 26.77 -27.43 6.99
N VAL A 62 25.54 -27.13 7.39
CA VAL A 62 25.19 -26.86 8.78
C VAL A 62 24.65 -28.16 9.38
N PRO A 63 25.24 -28.69 10.46
CA PRO A 63 24.82 -29.96 11.05
C PRO A 63 23.41 -29.90 11.67
N VAL A 64 22.98 -28.72 12.15
CA VAL A 64 21.65 -28.50 12.73
C VAL A 64 21.16 -27.10 12.33
N ALA A 65 19.98 -27.03 11.73
CA ALA A 65 19.32 -25.78 11.36
C ALA A 65 17.82 -25.85 11.65
N CYS A 66 17.23 -24.70 12.00
CA CYS A 66 15.80 -24.57 12.25
C CYS A 66 15.14 -23.82 11.09
N VAL A 67 14.10 -24.41 10.48
CA VAL A 67 13.31 -23.77 9.43
C VAL A 67 12.08 -23.12 10.04
N SER A 68 11.88 -21.82 9.79
CA SER A 68 10.70 -21.06 10.23
C SER A 68 10.37 -19.97 9.23
N THR A 69 9.08 -19.67 9.06
CA THR A 69 8.59 -18.52 8.28
C THR A 69 8.33 -17.28 9.14
N ASP A 70 8.31 -17.42 10.47
CA ASP A 70 8.08 -16.30 11.37
C ASP A 70 9.40 -15.57 11.67
N PHE A 71 9.48 -14.30 11.26
CA PHE A 71 10.60 -13.43 11.54
C PHE A 71 10.93 -13.36 13.02
N ALA A 72 9.93 -13.35 13.91
CA ALA A 72 10.17 -13.29 15.36
C ALA A 72 10.98 -14.50 15.85
N VAL A 73 10.62 -15.70 15.40
CA VAL A 73 11.33 -16.95 15.73
C VAL A 73 12.75 -16.93 15.15
N GLN A 74 12.92 -16.49 13.90
CA GLN A 74 14.23 -16.38 13.26
C GLN A 74 15.18 -15.46 14.04
N ASN A 75 14.69 -14.31 14.53
CA ASN A 75 15.52 -13.39 15.32
C ASN A 75 16.01 -14.01 16.62
N VAL A 76 15.13 -14.73 17.32
CA VAL A 76 15.47 -15.38 18.58
C VAL A 76 16.46 -16.52 18.34
N LEU A 77 16.29 -17.31 17.28
CA LEU A 77 17.23 -18.37 16.90
C LEU A 77 18.63 -17.80 16.62
N ILE A 78 18.72 -16.72 15.84
CA ILE A 78 19.98 -16.05 15.53
C ILE A 78 20.63 -15.50 16.80
N GLN A 79 19.86 -14.90 17.72
CA GLN A 79 20.35 -14.41 19.02
C GLN A 79 20.85 -15.53 19.94
N MET A 80 20.24 -16.72 19.87
CA MET A 80 20.71 -17.91 20.60
C MET A 80 21.96 -18.55 19.95
N GLY A 81 22.46 -18.02 18.84
CA GLY A 81 23.57 -18.61 18.08
C GLY A 81 23.17 -19.87 17.29
N LEU A 82 21.87 -20.13 17.14
CA LEU A 82 21.35 -21.22 16.33
C LEU A 82 21.15 -20.74 14.89
N LYS A 83 21.48 -21.62 13.94
CA LYS A 83 21.34 -21.30 12.52
C LYS A 83 19.88 -21.43 12.12
N ALA A 84 19.26 -20.30 11.76
CA ALA A 84 17.93 -20.28 11.16
C ALA A 84 18.05 -20.39 9.64
N VAL A 85 17.19 -21.18 9.02
CA VAL A 85 17.15 -21.40 7.58
C VAL A 85 15.76 -21.03 7.06
N SER A 86 15.69 -20.39 5.88
CA SER A 86 14.42 -20.08 5.22
C SER A 86 13.74 -21.36 4.69
N VAL A 87 12.48 -21.27 4.27
CA VAL A 87 11.78 -22.41 3.62
C VAL A 87 12.53 -22.89 2.38
N ASP A 88 13.29 -22.00 1.75
CA ASP A 88 14.05 -22.24 0.53
C ASP A 88 15.48 -22.78 0.78
N GLY A 89 15.83 -23.09 2.05
CA GLY A 89 17.11 -23.70 2.40
C GLY A 89 18.27 -22.72 2.62
N MET A 90 18.01 -21.40 2.65
CA MET A 90 19.04 -20.38 2.82
C MET A 90 19.33 -20.08 4.31
N ALA A 91 20.60 -20.08 4.70
CA ALA A 91 21.01 -19.67 6.04
C ALA A 91 20.84 -18.16 6.25
N ILE A 92 20.06 -17.79 7.26
CA ILE A 92 19.75 -16.39 7.57
C ILE A 92 20.90 -15.80 8.40
N LYS A 93 21.67 -14.87 7.82
CA LYS A 93 22.80 -14.19 8.49
C LYS A 93 22.37 -12.99 9.33
N HIS A 94 21.51 -12.14 8.77
CA HIS A 94 20.97 -10.97 9.45
C HIS A 94 19.48 -10.85 9.18
N ALA A 95 18.70 -10.69 10.24
CA ALA A 95 17.27 -10.44 10.15
C ALA A 95 16.99 -8.97 10.47
N ARG A 96 16.60 -8.19 9.46
CA ARG A 96 16.12 -6.82 9.66
C ARG A 96 14.69 -6.87 10.15
N THR A 97 14.48 -6.39 11.38
CA THR A 97 13.15 -6.37 11.98
C THR A 97 12.53 -4.99 11.89
N PHE A 98 11.21 -4.96 11.83
CA PHE A 98 10.46 -3.71 11.93
C PHE A 98 9.57 -3.77 13.15
N VAL A 99 9.50 -2.65 13.86
CA VAL A 99 8.60 -2.46 15.00
C VAL A 99 7.80 -1.18 14.80
N LEU A 100 6.66 -1.08 15.47
CA LEU A 100 5.90 0.16 15.55
C LEU A 100 6.32 0.92 16.80
N ARG A 101 6.89 2.12 16.62
CA ARG A 101 7.22 3.04 17.72
C ARG A 101 6.22 4.19 17.74
N CYS A 102 5.65 4.47 18.90
CA CYS A 102 4.85 5.66 19.10
C CYS A 102 5.75 6.91 19.15
N HIS A 103 5.43 7.95 18.38
CA HIS A 103 6.21 9.19 18.42
C HIS A 103 5.83 10.12 19.59
N ALA A 104 4.72 9.86 20.28
CA ALA A 104 4.24 10.66 21.40
C ALA A 104 4.69 10.09 22.76
N CYS A 105 4.41 8.82 23.05
CA CYS A 105 4.76 8.18 24.33
C CYS A 105 6.01 7.28 24.24
N PHE A 106 6.64 7.18 23.06
CA PHE A 106 7.85 6.40 22.81
C PHE A 106 7.77 4.89 23.06
N THR A 107 6.60 4.38 23.45
CA THR A 107 6.35 2.95 23.59
C THR A 107 6.53 2.23 22.25
N ILE A 108 7.21 1.08 22.30
CA ILE A 108 7.44 0.21 21.14
C ILE A 108 6.46 -0.95 21.20
N THR A 109 5.91 -1.31 20.05
CA THR A 109 4.99 -2.43 19.88
C THR A 109 5.49 -3.32 18.75
N LYS A 110 5.61 -4.62 19.02
CA LYS A 110 6.05 -5.62 18.03
C LYS A 110 4.91 -6.09 17.10
N ILE A 111 3.66 -5.79 17.46
CA ILE A 111 2.47 -6.15 16.70
C ILE A 111 2.28 -5.18 15.53
N MET A 112 2.65 -5.60 14.32
CA MET A 112 2.63 -4.76 13.10
C MET A 112 1.22 -4.47 12.56
N THR A 113 0.19 -5.15 13.07
CA THR A 113 -1.21 -4.97 12.64
C THR A 113 -1.90 -3.81 13.36
N LYS A 114 -1.32 -3.31 14.46
CA LYS A 114 -1.93 -2.22 15.25
C LYS A 114 -1.82 -0.88 14.54
N GLN A 115 -2.91 -0.11 14.58
CA GLN A 115 -2.94 1.29 14.12
C GLN A 115 -2.85 2.29 15.28
N PHE A 116 -3.40 1.93 16.43
CA PHE A 116 -3.41 2.73 17.65
C PHE A 116 -2.35 2.24 18.63
N CYS A 117 -1.71 3.15 19.34
CA CYS A 117 -0.72 2.80 20.34
C CYS A 117 -1.39 2.16 21.57
N PRO A 118 -0.91 1.00 22.06
CA PRO A 118 -1.52 0.34 23.21
C PRO A 118 -1.33 1.10 24.54
N ALA A 119 -0.35 1.99 24.64
CA ALA A 119 -0.09 2.76 25.86
C ALA A 119 -0.89 4.07 25.94
N CYS A 120 -0.95 4.83 24.84
CA CYS A 120 -1.61 6.14 24.82
C CYS A 120 -2.90 6.22 24.01
N GLY A 121 -3.31 5.13 23.35
CA GLY A 121 -4.55 5.05 22.55
C GLY A 121 -4.54 5.83 21.24
N ASN A 122 -3.56 6.71 21.00
CA ASN A 122 -3.52 7.56 19.81
C ASN A 122 -2.99 6.83 18.57
N LYS A 123 -3.41 7.28 17.37
CA LYS A 123 -2.93 6.79 16.07
C LYS A 123 -1.57 7.38 15.70
N THR A 124 -0.57 7.09 16.53
CA THR A 124 0.77 7.73 16.51
C THR A 124 1.90 6.75 16.23
N LEU A 125 1.58 5.51 15.86
CA LEU A 125 2.55 4.48 15.53
C LEU A 125 3.26 4.77 14.20
N LYS A 126 4.59 4.65 14.20
CA LYS A 126 5.45 4.73 13.03
C LYS A 126 6.28 3.46 12.92
N ARG A 127 6.42 2.94 11.69
CA ARG A 127 7.28 1.79 11.40
C ARG A 127 8.73 2.23 11.43
N VAL A 128 9.54 1.55 12.23
CA VAL A 128 10.96 1.82 12.43
C VAL A 128 11.73 0.50 12.32
N SER A 129 12.91 0.52 11.70
CA SER A 129 13.78 -0.66 11.62
C SER A 129 14.58 -0.82 12.92
N VAL A 130 14.78 -2.07 13.32
CA VAL A 130 15.53 -2.43 14.52
C VAL A 130 16.53 -3.53 14.17
N SER A 131 17.78 -3.33 14.58
CA SER A 131 18.81 -4.37 14.63
C SER A 131 19.03 -4.81 16.07
N VAL A 132 19.38 -6.07 16.24
CA VAL A 132 19.83 -6.60 17.52
C VAL A 132 21.29 -6.97 17.37
N GLU A 133 22.12 -6.45 18.27
CA GLU A 133 23.56 -6.70 18.28
C GLU A 133 23.89 -7.99 19.03
N GLU A 134 25.13 -8.46 18.92
CA GLU A 134 25.62 -9.68 19.57
C GLU A 134 25.50 -9.61 21.10
N ASP A 135 25.63 -8.42 21.67
CA ASP A 135 25.44 -8.16 23.11
C ASP A 135 23.98 -8.25 23.57
N GLY A 136 23.04 -8.51 22.64
CA GLY A 136 21.60 -8.50 22.90
C GLY A 136 20.99 -7.08 22.99
N SER A 137 21.79 -6.03 22.76
CA SER A 137 21.33 -4.66 22.72
C SER A 137 20.51 -4.40 21.44
N THR A 138 19.42 -3.63 21.54
CA THR A 138 18.57 -3.30 20.39
C THR A 138 18.85 -1.89 19.89
N LYS A 139 19.35 -1.75 18.66
CA LYS A 139 19.54 -0.45 17.99
C LYS A 139 18.34 -0.13 17.11
N ILE A 140 17.78 1.05 17.33
CA ILE A 140 16.58 1.53 16.63
C ILE A 140 16.98 2.63 15.65
N TYR A 141 16.68 2.45 14.37
CA TYR A 141 17.05 3.41 13.32
C TYR A 141 15.89 4.34 13.00
N ILE A 142 15.90 5.53 13.60
CA ILE A 142 14.88 6.56 13.36
C ILE A 142 15.32 7.42 12.17
N ASN A 143 14.46 7.54 11.15
CA ASN A 143 14.70 8.43 10.02
C ASN A 143 14.33 9.87 10.40
N TYR A 144 15.33 10.68 10.77
CA TYR A 144 15.15 12.10 11.09
C TYR A 144 14.94 13.00 9.86
N LYS A 145 15.30 12.53 8.66
CA LYS A 145 15.11 13.30 7.42
C LYS A 145 13.62 13.45 7.07
N ARG A 146 12.77 12.54 7.55
CA ARG A 146 11.31 12.56 7.33
C ARG A 146 10.59 12.97 8.63
N PRO A 147 10.44 14.28 8.91
CA PRO A 147 9.75 14.75 10.11
C PRO A 147 8.26 14.40 10.07
N ILE A 148 7.63 14.40 11.24
CA ILE A 148 6.22 14.05 11.38
C ILE A 148 5.37 15.24 10.92
N ASN A 149 4.70 15.06 9.77
CA ASN A 149 3.80 16.07 9.24
C ASN A 149 2.46 16.09 10.02
N ILE A 150 2.11 17.27 10.55
CA ILE A 150 0.87 17.52 11.31
C ILE A 150 -0.28 17.92 10.37
N ARG A 151 -0.01 18.21 9.10
CA ARG A 151 -1.00 18.67 8.13
C ARG A 151 -2.11 17.63 7.94
N GLY A 152 -3.36 18.07 8.06
CA GLY A 152 -4.55 17.21 7.91
C GLY A 152 -4.95 16.42 9.14
N THR A 153 -4.24 16.56 10.27
CA THR A 153 -4.63 15.94 11.54
C THR A 153 -5.79 16.67 12.23
N ARG A 154 -5.86 18.00 12.09
CA ARG A 154 -6.93 18.84 12.65
C ARG A 154 -7.97 19.16 11.58
N TYR A 155 -9.19 18.69 11.78
CA TYR A 155 -10.36 18.96 10.94
C TYR A 155 -11.65 18.80 11.76
N SER A 156 -12.77 19.33 11.27
CA SER A 156 -14.06 19.18 11.93
C SER A 156 -14.59 17.77 11.76
N LEU A 157 -14.91 17.12 12.88
CA LEU A 157 -15.55 15.81 12.88
C LEU A 157 -17.07 15.95 12.72
N PRO A 158 -17.73 14.99 12.04
CA PRO A 158 -19.19 14.94 12.01
C PRO A 158 -19.73 14.68 13.42
N LYS A 159 -20.98 15.09 13.66
CA LYS A 159 -21.69 14.73 14.90
C LYS A 159 -21.82 13.21 14.99
N PRO A 160 -21.56 12.59 16.16
CA PRO A 160 -21.67 11.13 16.32
C PRO A 160 -23.10 10.68 16.04
N LYS A 161 -23.25 9.60 15.25
CA LYS A 161 -24.56 9.07 14.87
C LYS A 161 -24.66 7.59 15.19
N GLY A 162 -25.70 7.22 15.92
CA GLY A 162 -26.06 5.82 16.12
C GLY A 162 -26.77 5.20 14.90
N GLY A 163 -27.08 3.91 15.02
CA GLY A 163 -27.89 3.17 14.05
C GLY A 163 -27.13 2.04 13.35
N LYS A 164 -27.87 1.24 12.57
CA LYS A 164 -27.33 0.04 11.90
C LYS A 164 -26.28 0.34 10.83
N HIS A 165 -26.30 1.54 10.26
CA HIS A 165 -25.49 1.91 9.09
C HIS A 165 -24.72 3.23 9.30
N SER A 166 -24.34 3.56 10.53
CA SER A 166 -23.48 4.73 10.76
C SER A 166 -22.08 4.49 10.16
N THR A 167 -21.50 5.55 9.62
CA THR A 167 -20.15 5.55 9.01
C THR A 167 -19.31 6.63 9.69
N ASP A 168 -19.17 6.49 11.01
CA ASP A 168 -18.37 7.41 11.82
C ASP A 168 -16.87 7.08 11.67
N PRO A 169 -15.98 8.09 11.71
CA PRO A 169 -14.54 7.84 11.65
C PRO A 169 -14.08 7.03 12.88
N ILE A 170 -13.09 6.15 12.66
CA ILE A 170 -12.49 5.34 13.72
C ILE A 170 -11.44 6.19 14.45
N LEU A 171 -11.70 6.50 15.72
CA LEU A 171 -10.84 7.35 16.57
C LEU A 171 -10.05 6.54 17.60
N CYS A 172 -10.57 5.37 18.01
CA CYS A 172 -9.99 4.50 19.02
C CYS A 172 -9.95 3.04 18.55
N GLU A 173 -9.12 2.20 19.18
CA GLU A 173 -9.02 0.76 18.87
C GLU A 173 -10.33 0.02 19.18
N ASP A 174 -10.93 0.27 20.34
CA ASP A 174 -12.12 -0.44 20.83
C ASP A 174 -13.44 0.21 20.38
N GLN A 175 -13.43 1.03 19.33
CA GLN A 175 -14.64 1.70 18.86
C GLN A 175 -15.61 0.68 18.24
N PRO A 176 -16.87 0.58 18.72
CA PRO A 176 -17.85 -0.33 18.13
C PRO A 176 -18.22 0.12 16.72
N VAL A 177 -18.10 -0.78 15.75
CA VAL A 177 -18.41 -0.53 14.34
C VAL A 177 -19.62 -1.36 13.93
N PRO A 178 -20.60 -0.80 13.20
CA PRO A 178 -21.74 -1.56 12.69
C PRO A 178 -21.29 -2.65 11.70
N GLN A 179 -21.99 -3.77 11.71
CA GLN A 179 -21.73 -4.89 10.82
C GLN A 179 -22.23 -4.62 9.40
N ASN A 180 -21.48 -3.81 8.64
CA ASN A 180 -21.75 -3.55 7.24
C ASN A 180 -20.88 -4.44 6.34
N ARG A 181 -21.23 -5.72 6.24
CA ARG A 181 -20.51 -6.70 5.41
C ARG A 181 -20.97 -6.64 3.95
N LEU A 182 -20.03 -6.89 3.04
CA LEU A 182 -20.33 -7.12 1.63
C LEU A 182 -20.96 -8.51 1.42
N SER A 183 -21.73 -8.65 0.35
CA SER A 183 -22.22 -9.95 -0.12
C SER A 183 -21.08 -10.84 -0.62
N ARG A 184 -21.32 -12.15 -0.70
CA ARG A 184 -20.36 -13.10 -1.29
C ARG A 184 -20.03 -12.78 -2.75
N MET A 185 -21.03 -12.32 -3.52
CA MET A 185 -20.83 -11.87 -4.90
C MET A 185 -19.95 -10.62 -4.98
N ALA A 186 -20.14 -9.66 -4.07
CA ALA A 186 -19.30 -8.48 -3.99
C ALA A 186 -17.86 -8.78 -3.52
N MET A 187 -17.66 -9.81 -2.69
CA MET A 187 -16.33 -10.25 -2.24
C MET A 187 -15.58 -11.14 -3.24
N SER A 188 -16.28 -11.75 -4.20
CA SER A 188 -15.64 -12.64 -5.18
C SER A 188 -14.57 -11.89 -5.98
N ARG A 189 -13.52 -12.59 -6.41
CA ARG A 189 -12.54 -12.10 -7.38
C ARG A 189 -12.44 -13.12 -8.50
N VAL A 190 -11.97 -12.68 -9.65
CA VAL A 190 -11.72 -13.59 -10.77
C VAL A 190 -10.25 -13.92 -10.77
N ASP A 191 -9.96 -15.20 -10.60
CA ASP A 191 -8.64 -15.74 -10.87
C ASP A 191 -8.61 -16.24 -12.31
N VAL A 192 -7.65 -15.76 -13.08
CA VAL A 192 -7.49 -16.10 -14.51
C VAL A 192 -6.79 -17.45 -14.67
N LEU A 193 -6.06 -17.89 -13.64
CA LEU A 193 -5.33 -19.16 -13.63
C LEU A 193 -6.14 -20.31 -13.03
N ASP A 194 -7.42 -20.06 -12.70
CA ASP A 194 -8.32 -21.08 -12.19
C ASP A 194 -8.73 -22.06 -13.30
N ALA A 195 -8.82 -23.35 -12.96
CA ALA A 195 -9.15 -24.40 -13.93
C ALA A 195 -10.55 -24.18 -14.54
N ASP A 196 -11.47 -23.63 -13.76
CA ASP A 196 -12.84 -23.37 -14.17
C ASP A 196 -13.01 -22.05 -14.95
N TYR A 197 -11.95 -21.24 -15.12
CA TYR A 197 -12.03 -19.93 -15.80
C TYR A 197 -12.57 -20.03 -17.23
N LEU A 198 -12.14 -21.04 -17.98
CA LEU A 198 -12.58 -21.27 -19.37
C LEU A 198 -14.06 -21.67 -19.49
N SER A 199 -14.61 -22.29 -18.44
CA SER A 199 -16.01 -22.73 -18.41
C SER A 199 -16.99 -21.59 -18.10
N ARG A 200 -16.47 -20.42 -17.74
CA ARG A 200 -17.25 -19.29 -17.27
C ARG A 200 -17.89 -18.53 -18.43
N ALA A 201 -19.13 -18.06 -18.21
CA ALA A 201 -19.87 -17.29 -19.22
C ALA A 201 -19.23 -15.93 -19.59
N SER A 202 -18.47 -15.32 -18.67
CA SER A 202 -17.81 -14.04 -18.89
C SER A 202 -16.40 -14.02 -18.29
N PRO A 203 -15.41 -13.43 -18.98
CA PRO A 203 -14.05 -13.24 -18.45
C PRO A 203 -14.01 -12.35 -17.19
N PHE A 204 -14.98 -11.46 -17.04
CA PHE A 204 -14.99 -10.46 -15.98
C PHE A 204 -15.79 -10.89 -14.74
N LYS A 205 -15.52 -10.21 -13.63
CA LYS A 205 -16.32 -10.32 -12.42
C LYS A 205 -17.73 -9.76 -12.65
N VAL A 206 -18.75 -10.52 -12.25
CA VAL A 206 -20.11 -9.97 -12.12
C VAL A 206 -20.18 -9.11 -10.88
N ASN A 207 -20.52 -7.83 -11.06
CA ASN A 207 -20.69 -6.89 -9.95
C ASN A 207 -22.07 -7.07 -9.30
N ASP A 208 -22.09 -7.00 -7.97
CA ASP A 208 -23.33 -7.05 -7.21
C ASP A 208 -24.01 -5.68 -7.22
N VAL A 209 -25.19 -5.62 -7.83
CA VAL A 209 -26.04 -4.42 -7.91
C VAL A 209 -27.35 -4.55 -7.13
N TYR A 210 -27.71 -5.77 -6.70
CA TYR A 210 -29.03 -6.06 -6.14
C TYR A 210 -29.04 -6.18 -4.62
N SER A 211 -27.90 -6.50 -4.01
CA SER A 211 -27.87 -6.68 -2.56
C SER A 211 -28.11 -5.38 -1.81
N ARG A 212 -28.61 -5.50 -0.58
CA ARG A 212 -28.73 -4.35 0.34
C ARG A 212 -27.39 -3.66 0.58
N SER A 213 -26.28 -4.39 0.60
CA SER A 213 -24.94 -3.80 0.72
C SER A 213 -24.55 -2.96 -0.49
N ALA A 214 -24.97 -3.36 -1.70
CA ALA A 214 -24.76 -2.59 -2.92
C ALA A 214 -25.55 -1.27 -2.88
N HIS A 215 -26.82 -1.32 -2.48
CA HIS A 215 -27.66 -0.13 -2.36
C HIS A 215 -27.16 0.85 -1.29
N LEU A 216 -26.57 0.34 -0.21
CA LEU A 216 -25.96 1.15 0.85
C LEU A 216 -24.54 1.65 0.50
N ASN A 217 -24.05 1.37 -0.71
CA ASN A 217 -22.71 1.74 -1.17
C ASN A 217 -21.58 1.29 -0.23
N MET A 218 -21.74 0.12 0.40
CA MET A 218 -20.69 -0.44 1.24
C MET A 218 -19.50 -0.84 0.36
N ARG A 219 -18.27 -0.50 0.79
CA ARG A 219 -17.04 -0.80 0.05
C ARG A 219 -16.00 -1.37 0.99
N THR A 220 -15.22 -2.34 0.51
CA THR A 220 -14.00 -2.79 1.17
C THR A 220 -12.85 -1.88 0.81
N GLY A 221 -12.15 -1.35 1.81
CA GLY A 221 -10.94 -0.57 1.63
C GLY A 221 -10.94 0.71 2.47
N PRO A 222 -9.77 1.36 2.61
CA PRO A 222 -9.65 2.60 3.35
C PRO A 222 -10.47 3.71 2.67
N GLN A 223 -11.46 4.22 3.38
CA GLN A 223 -12.16 5.45 2.99
C GLN A 223 -11.35 6.66 3.47
N GLY A 224 -11.12 7.63 2.58
CA GLY A 224 -10.51 8.92 2.96
C GLY A 224 -8.99 8.88 3.13
N THR A 225 -8.26 8.37 2.14
CA THR A 225 -6.78 8.40 2.12
C THR A 225 -6.19 9.80 1.94
N ARG A 226 -7.02 10.80 1.66
CA ARG A 226 -6.58 12.17 1.38
C ARG A 226 -6.84 13.09 2.56
N ASN A 227 -5.97 14.09 2.73
CA ASN A 227 -6.15 15.15 3.71
C ASN A 227 -7.56 15.78 3.56
N PRO A 228 -8.40 15.75 4.61
CA PRO A 228 -9.78 16.26 4.55
C PRO A 228 -9.85 17.76 4.26
N ASN A 229 -8.80 18.52 4.59
CA ASN A 229 -8.72 19.96 4.34
C ASN A 229 -8.30 20.30 2.90
N GLN A 230 -7.94 19.32 2.07
CA GLN A 230 -7.50 19.57 0.70
C GLN A 230 -8.68 19.77 -0.24
N VAL A 231 -8.69 20.90 -0.97
CA VAL A 231 -9.71 21.26 -1.97
C VAL A 231 -9.91 20.14 -2.98
N LYS A 232 -11.16 19.73 -3.19
CA LYS A 232 -11.54 18.72 -4.19
C LYS A 232 -11.93 19.43 -5.49
N ARG A 233 -11.60 18.82 -6.63
CA ARG A 233 -12.13 19.27 -7.93
C ARG A 233 -13.66 19.12 -7.89
N ASN A 234 -14.36 20.14 -8.41
CA ASN A 234 -15.82 20.10 -8.47
C ASN A 234 -16.25 19.01 -9.44
N THR A 235 -16.77 17.90 -8.93
CA THR A 235 -17.43 16.88 -9.74
C THR A 235 -18.78 17.42 -10.24
N GLY A 236 -19.13 17.10 -11.50
CA GLY A 236 -20.16 17.79 -12.30
C GLY A 236 -21.55 17.99 -11.70
N ASN A 237 -21.93 17.26 -10.64
CA ASN A 237 -23.22 17.42 -9.96
C ASN A 237 -23.37 18.73 -9.16
N HIS A 238 -22.28 19.48 -8.96
CA HIS A 238 -22.32 20.80 -8.31
C HIS A 238 -22.09 21.99 -9.27
N LYS A 239 -22.11 21.77 -10.59
CA LYS A 239 -22.12 22.87 -11.56
C LYS A 239 -23.49 23.57 -11.43
N LYS A 240 -23.60 24.57 -10.56
CA LYS A 240 -24.76 25.47 -10.48
C LYS A 240 -25.05 25.93 -11.91
N ARG A 241 -26.24 25.61 -12.45
CA ARG A 241 -26.73 26.27 -13.66
C ARG A 241 -26.74 27.76 -13.33
N ARG A 242 -25.84 28.53 -13.97
CA ARG A 242 -25.91 29.99 -13.95
C ARG A 242 -27.23 30.33 -14.66
N GLN A 243 -28.15 30.98 -13.94
CA GLN A 243 -29.28 31.67 -14.56
C GLN A 243 -28.75 32.92 -15.25
#